data_AF-A0A529MJJ4-F1
#
_entry.id   AF-A0A529MJJ4-F1
#
_cell.length_a   1.000
_cell.length_b   1.000
_cell.length_c   1.000
_cell.angle_alpha   90.00
_cell.angle_beta   90.00
_cell.angle_gamma   90.00
#
_symmetry.space_group_name_H-M   'P 1'
#
loop_
_entity.id
_entity.type
_entity.pdbx_description
1 polymer ?
#
loop_
_entity_poly.entity_id
_entity_poly.type
_entity_poly.pdbx_seq_one_letter_code
_entity_poly.pdbx_strand_id
1 'polypeptide(L)'
;GFRGGTDVLGPDAEGGARARRLGIDKFAETCVQGWGVLLDLGRIYGRDRTLVGYDALVRAMQTQSVKVEAGDILCVHTGFAKLVVDMDGSPDPRVLHNACAVLEGRDDRLLRWIDDCG
;
A
#
# COMPACT_ATOMS: atom_id res chain seq x y z
N GLY A 1 20.86 -3.18 -9.98
CA GLY A 1 20.22 -2.27 -9.02
C GLY A 1 20.74 -0.85 -9.19
N PHE A 2 20.12 0.12 -8.52
CA PHE A 2 20.49 1.55 -8.54
C PHE A 2 21.36 1.91 -7.33
N ARG A 3 22.24 2.91 -7.47
CA ARG A 3 23.22 3.29 -6.44
C ARG A 3 22.87 4.62 -5.76
N GLY A 4 22.94 4.64 -4.43
CA GLY A 4 22.91 5.86 -3.64
C GLY A 4 24.09 6.79 -3.97
N GLY A 5 23.87 8.10 -3.93
CA GLY A 5 24.88 9.12 -4.26
C GLY A 5 25.14 9.31 -5.75
N THR A 6 24.63 8.43 -6.63
CA THR A 6 24.74 8.57 -8.09
C THR A 6 23.38 8.59 -8.77
N ASP A 7 22.57 7.54 -8.55
CA ASP A 7 21.24 7.38 -9.15
C ASP A 7 20.14 7.96 -8.26
N VAL A 8 20.33 7.91 -6.93
CA VAL A 8 19.47 8.53 -5.93
C VAL A 8 20.34 9.42 -5.05
N LEU A 9 20.11 10.73 -5.12
CA LEU A 9 20.88 11.74 -4.41
C LEU A 9 20.19 12.11 -3.09
N GLY A 10 20.99 12.17 -2.02
CA GLY A 10 20.54 12.61 -0.70
C GLY A 10 20.43 14.13 -0.58
N PRO A 11 19.98 14.63 0.58
CA PRO A 11 19.75 16.06 0.81
C PRO A 11 21.02 16.91 0.71
N ASP A 12 22.20 16.33 0.99
CA ASP A 12 23.49 17.03 0.94
C ASP A 12 24.06 17.20 -0.48
N ALA A 13 23.39 16.65 -1.50
CA ALA A 13 23.80 16.83 -2.88
C ALA A 13 23.55 18.28 -3.34
N GLU A 14 24.40 18.78 -4.23
CA GLU A 14 24.20 20.08 -4.86
C GLU A 14 22.85 20.11 -5.60
N GLY A 15 21.97 21.04 -5.22
CA GLY A 15 20.58 21.10 -5.72
C GLY A 15 19.57 20.23 -4.96
N GLY A 16 19.95 19.62 -3.85
CA GLY A 16 19.09 18.87 -2.94
C GLY A 16 18.77 17.44 -3.35
N ALA A 17 17.90 16.80 -2.57
CA ALA A 17 17.51 15.40 -2.79
C ALA A 17 16.82 15.22 -4.16
N ARG A 18 17.28 14.22 -4.92
CA ARG A 18 16.76 13.94 -6.27
C ARG A 18 16.91 12.48 -6.65
N ALA A 19 15.83 11.89 -7.16
CA ALA A 19 15.87 10.60 -7.83
C ALA A 19 16.19 10.81 -9.33
N ARG A 20 17.41 10.48 -9.77
CA ARG A 20 17.78 10.45 -11.21
C ARG A 20 17.32 9.14 -11.88
N ARG A 21 17.11 8.11 -11.07
CA ARG A 21 16.42 6.85 -11.40
C ARG A 21 15.42 6.56 -10.29
N LEU A 22 14.37 5.79 -10.60
CA LEU A 22 13.24 5.53 -9.69
C LEU A 22 12.42 6.77 -9.33
N GLY A 23 12.51 7.85 -10.12
CA GLY A 23 11.68 9.02 -9.95
C GLY A 23 10.26 8.77 -10.47
N ILE A 24 9.28 9.43 -9.85
CA ILE A 24 7.86 9.33 -10.24
C ILE A 24 7.60 9.84 -11.67
N ASP A 25 8.49 10.70 -12.18
CA ASP A 25 8.49 11.18 -13.57
C ASP A 25 8.49 10.03 -14.58
N LYS A 26 9.12 8.89 -14.26
CA LYS A 26 9.09 7.71 -15.13
C LYS A 26 7.72 7.06 -15.23
N PHE A 27 6.93 7.07 -14.15
CA PHE A 27 5.54 6.66 -14.22
C PHE A 27 4.65 7.70 -14.92
N ALA A 28 5.03 8.99 -14.87
CA ALA A 28 4.30 10.05 -15.57
C ALA A 28 4.52 10.02 -17.10
N GLU A 29 5.68 9.56 -17.58
CA GLU A 29 5.98 9.39 -19.02
C GLU A 29 5.01 8.43 -19.73
N THR A 30 4.56 7.38 -19.04
CA THR A 30 3.66 6.35 -19.60
C THR A 30 2.24 6.39 -19.06
N CYS A 31 2.00 7.21 -18.03
CA CYS A 31 0.83 7.17 -17.14
C CYS A 31 0.68 5.83 -16.39
N VAL A 32 0.20 5.88 -15.15
CA VAL A 32 -0.24 4.69 -14.42
C VAL A 32 -1.70 4.44 -14.79
N GLN A 33 -1.93 3.56 -15.76
CA GLN A 33 -3.26 3.15 -16.19
C GLN A 33 -3.34 1.63 -16.14
N GLY A 34 -4.43 1.13 -15.55
CA GLY A 34 -4.66 -0.29 -15.35
C GLY A 34 -6.06 -0.54 -14.82
N TRP A 35 -6.41 -1.80 -14.66
CA TRP A 35 -7.69 -2.19 -14.07
C TRP A 35 -7.61 -2.05 -12.55
N GLY A 36 -8.58 -1.36 -11.96
CA GLY A 36 -8.64 -1.17 -10.51
C GLY A 36 -9.43 -2.30 -9.87
N VAL A 37 -8.85 -2.91 -8.83
CA VAL A 37 -9.54 -3.93 -8.01
C VAL A 37 -9.65 -3.41 -6.58
N LEU A 38 -10.86 -3.43 -6.00
CA LEU A 38 -11.07 -3.03 -4.62
C LEU A 38 -11.22 -4.25 -3.72
N LEU A 39 -10.42 -4.30 -2.65
CA LEU A 39 -10.59 -5.24 -1.55
C LEU A 39 -10.90 -4.49 -0.26
N ASP A 40 -12.09 -4.67 0.30
CA ASP A 40 -12.53 -3.95 1.49
C ASP A 40 -12.27 -4.75 2.77
N LEU A 41 -11.12 -4.51 3.40
CA LEU A 41 -10.77 -5.08 4.69
C LEU A 41 -11.47 -4.34 5.84
N GLY A 42 -11.81 -3.06 5.66
CA GLY A 42 -12.58 -2.28 6.64
C GLY A 42 -13.97 -2.87 6.89
N ARG A 43 -14.61 -3.44 5.86
CA ARG A 43 -15.87 -4.18 6.00
C ARG A 43 -15.74 -5.46 6.83
N ILE A 44 -14.57 -6.12 6.77
CA ILE A 44 -14.33 -7.40 7.47
C ILE A 44 -13.88 -7.17 8.91
N TYR A 45 -12.92 -6.27 9.12
CA TYR A 45 -12.23 -6.09 10.39
C TYR A 45 -12.62 -4.80 11.14
N GLY A 46 -13.47 -3.95 10.54
CA GLY A 46 -13.86 -2.70 11.15
C GLY A 46 -12.66 -1.78 11.43
N ARG A 47 -12.59 -1.27 12.66
CA ARG A 47 -11.51 -0.37 13.12
C ARG A 47 -10.45 -1.08 13.95
N ASP A 48 -10.56 -2.40 14.13
CA ASP A 48 -9.62 -3.15 14.96
C ASP A 48 -8.26 -3.26 14.27
N ARG A 49 -7.18 -3.10 15.05
CA ARG A 49 -5.83 -3.32 14.53
C ARG A 49 -5.65 -4.79 14.19
N THR A 50 -5.58 -5.08 12.90
CA THR A 50 -5.46 -6.45 12.39
C THR A 50 -4.28 -6.55 11.43
N LEU A 51 -3.37 -7.49 11.68
CA LEU A 51 -2.31 -7.84 10.74
C LEU A 51 -2.86 -8.87 9.74
N VAL A 52 -2.93 -8.48 8.47
CA VAL A 52 -3.50 -9.28 7.39
C VAL A 52 -2.37 -9.90 6.60
N GLY A 53 -2.06 -11.15 6.91
CA GLY A 53 -1.19 -12.02 6.11
C GLY A 53 -1.91 -12.66 4.93
N TYR A 54 -1.21 -13.52 4.20
CA TYR A 54 -1.68 -14.15 2.97
C TYR A 54 -3.01 -14.89 3.14
N ASP A 55 -3.13 -15.74 4.16
CA ASP A 55 -4.34 -16.55 4.34
C ASP A 55 -5.57 -15.69 4.63
N ALA A 56 -5.40 -14.58 5.36
CA ALA A 56 -6.48 -13.63 5.62
C ALA A 56 -6.85 -12.84 4.36
N LEU A 57 -5.85 -12.44 3.56
CA LEU A 57 -6.06 -11.77 2.28
C LEU A 57 -6.86 -12.66 1.31
N VAL A 58 -6.46 -13.92 1.13
CA VAL A 58 -7.16 -14.87 0.24
C VAL A 58 -8.60 -15.09 0.70
N ARG A 59 -8.84 -15.25 2.01
CA ARG A 59 -10.20 -15.35 2.54
C ARG A 59 -11.03 -14.09 2.28
N ALA A 60 -10.43 -12.90 2.40
CA ALA A 60 -11.09 -11.64 2.12
C ALA A 60 -11.49 -11.55 0.64
N MET A 61 -10.59 -11.92 -0.28
CA MET A 61 -10.86 -11.96 -1.72
C MET A 61 -11.98 -12.95 -2.06
N GLN A 62 -11.94 -14.16 -1.49
CA GLN A 62 -12.98 -15.17 -1.66
C GLN A 62 -14.36 -14.68 -1.18
N THR A 63 -14.40 -14.11 0.03
CA THR A 63 -15.64 -13.58 0.62
C THR A 63 -16.25 -12.46 -0.23
N GLN A 64 -15.41 -11.66 -0.88
CA GLN A 64 -15.83 -10.52 -1.69
C GLN A 64 -15.95 -10.86 -3.18
N SER A 65 -15.70 -12.11 -3.57
CA SER A 65 -15.63 -12.53 -4.99
C SER A 65 -14.69 -11.65 -5.82
N VAL A 66 -13.59 -11.24 -5.22
CA VAL A 66 -12.55 -10.42 -5.84
C VAL A 66 -11.49 -11.33 -6.45
N LYS A 67 -11.06 -11.02 -7.67
CA LYS A 67 -9.93 -11.64 -8.36
C LYS A 67 -8.94 -10.54 -8.71
N VAL A 68 -7.66 -10.79 -8.44
CA VAL A 68 -6.54 -9.94 -8.85
C VAL A 68 -5.79 -10.66 -9.96
N GLU A 69 -5.52 -9.96 -11.05
CA GLU A 69 -4.78 -10.43 -12.21
C GLU A 69 -3.53 -9.57 -12.45
N ALA A 70 -2.62 -10.08 -13.28
CA ALA A 70 -1.37 -9.39 -13.60
C ALA A 70 -1.64 -8.03 -14.26
N GLY A 71 -1.08 -6.97 -13.67
CA GLY A 71 -1.25 -5.58 -14.12
C GLY A 71 -2.42 -4.83 -13.48
N ASP A 72 -3.15 -5.46 -12.56
CA ASP A 72 -4.17 -4.77 -11.76
C ASP A 72 -3.56 -3.80 -10.75
N ILE A 73 -4.27 -2.71 -10.49
CA ILE A 73 -4.02 -1.81 -9.39
C ILE A 73 -4.94 -2.23 -8.24
N LEU A 74 -4.41 -2.99 -7.29
CA LEU A 74 -5.14 -3.38 -6.08
C LEU A 74 -5.26 -2.20 -5.10
N CYS A 75 -6.48 -1.78 -4.85
CA CYS A 75 -6.85 -0.84 -3.80
C CYS A 75 -7.34 -1.60 -2.56
N VAL A 76 -6.61 -1.49 -1.45
CA VAL A 76 -6.97 -2.11 -0.17
C VAL A 76 -7.62 -1.06 0.73
N HIS A 77 -8.94 -1.17 0.89
CA HIS A 77 -9.68 -0.27 1.77
C HIS A 77 -9.68 -0.80 3.21
N THR A 78 -9.10 -0.04 4.13
CA THR A 78 -8.93 -0.43 5.56
C THR A 78 -9.79 0.38 6.52
N GLY A 79 -10.48 1.42 6.04
CA GLY A 79 -11.20 2.39 6.86
C GLY A 79 -10.31 3.45 7.54
N PHE A 80 -8.98 3.37 7.40
CA PHE A 80 -8.05 4.28 8.09
C PHE A 80 -8.23 5.74 7.68
N ALA A 81 -8.37 6.04 6.39
CA ALA A 81 -8.58 7.41 5.92
C ALA A 81 -9.85 8.04 6.51
N LYS A 82 -10.94 7.27 6.60
CA LYS A 82 -12.17 7.72 7.25
C LYS A 82 -11.97 7.98 8.74
N LEU A 83 -11.23 7.13 9.44
CA LEU A 83 -10.89 7.36 10.85
C LEU A 83 -10.16 8.69 11.05
N VAL A 84 -9.20 9.02 10.19
CA VAL A 84 -8.47 10.30 10.25
C VAL A 84 -9.40 11.48 9.99
N VAL A 85 -10.27 11.40 8.98
CA VAL A 85 -11.24 12.47 8.66
C VAL A 85 -12.23 12.68 9.80
N ASP A 86 -12.71 11.61 10.44
CA ASP A 86 -13.65 11.68 11.57
C ASP A 86 -13.04 12.36 12.83
N MET A 87 -11.72 12.56 12.89
CA MET A 87 -11.02 13.26 13.98
C MET A 87 -10.97 14.79 13.82
N ASP A 88 -11.57 15.34 12.77
CA ASP A 88 -11.81 16.79 12.57
C ASP A 88 -10.58 17.68 12.82
N GLY A 89 -9.46 17.32 12.21
CA GLY A 89 -8.21 18.09 12.31
C GLY A 89 -7.41 17.88 13.60
N SER A 90 -7.86 17.01 14.51
CA SER A 90 -7.15 16.66 15.75
C SER A 90 -6.84 15.16 15.84
N PRO A 91 -5.95 14.63 14.97
CA PRO A 91 -5.66 13.20 14.96
C PRO A 91 -4.91 12.76 16.22
N ASP A 92 -5.41 11.74 16.92
CA ASP A 92 -4.71 11.10 18.04
C ASP A 92 -3.74 10.02 17.52
N PRO A 93 -2.41 10.21 17.67
CA PRO A 93 -1.44 9.22 17.22
C PRO A 93 -1.64 7.86 17.87
N ARG A 94 -2.02 7.79 19.15
CA ARG A 94 -2.19 6.50 19.84
C ARG A 94 -3.32 5.69 19.23
N VAL A 95 -4.42 6.35 18.85
CA VAL A 95 -5.54 5.68 18.18
C VAL A 95 -5.11 5.22 16.79
N LEU A 96 -4.48 6.09 16.00
CA LEU A 96 -4.05 5.76 14.63
C LEU A 96 -3.02 4.61 14.59
N HIS A 97 -2.09 4.56 15.54
CA HIS A 97 -1.13 3.45 15.64
C HIS A 97 -1.77 2.12 16.04
N ASN A 98 -3.01 2.10 16.52
CA ASN A 98 -3.67 0.90 17.02
C ASN A 98 -5.04 0.66 16.36
N ALA A 99 -5.22 1.16 15.12
CA ALA A 99 -6.47 1.01 14.40
C ALA A 99 -6.26 0.38 13.01
N CYS A 100 -7.35 -0.21 12.51
CA CYS A 100 -7.55 -0.72 11.16
C CYS A 100 -6.64 -1.89 10.74
N ALA A 101 -7.08 -2.57 9.70
CA ALA A 101 -6.28 -3.61 9.07
C ALA A 101 -5.02 -3.03 8.39
N VAL A 102 -3.91 -3.75 8.46
CA VAL A 102 -2.68 -3.47 7.71
C VAL A 102 -2.13 -4.78 7.15
N LEU A 103 -1.50 -4.72 5.98
CA LEU A 103 -0.83 -5.89 5.40
C LEU A 103 0.38 -6.30 6.25
N GLU A 104 0.56 -7.60 6.47
CA GLU A 104 1.67 -8.11 7.25
C GLU A 104 2.94 -8.24 6.41
N GLY A 105 3.82 -7.24 6.48
CA GLY A 105 5.03 -7.16 5.68
C GLY A 105 6.11 -8.20 6.00
N ARG A 106 5.97 -9.02 7.05
CA ARG A 106 6.87 -10.14 7.38
C ARG A 106 6.31 -11.50 6.93
N ASP A 107 5.14 -11.54 6.32
CA ASP A 107 4.57 -12.77 5.78
C ASP A 107 5.15 -13.05 4.39
N ASP A 108 6.11 -13.97 4.31
CA ASP A 108 6.77 -14.38 3.07
C ASP A 108 5.77 -14.87 2.00
N ARG A 109 4.63 -15.45 2.38
CA ARG A 109 3.63 -15.91 1.41
C ARG A 109 2.87 -14.73 0.81
N LEU A 110 2.63 -13.69 1.62
CA LEU A 110 2.02 -12.46 1.13
C LEU A 110 2.96 -11.75 0.15
N LEU A 111 4.24 -11.65 0.50
CA LEU A 111 5.25 -11.04 -0.36
C LEU A 111 5.38 -11.79 -1.69
N ARG A 112 5.48 -13.12 -1.66
CA ARG A 112 5.52 -13.95 -2.89
C ARG A 112 4.26 -13.77 -3.74
N TRP A 113 3.09 -13.71 -3.10
CA TRP A 113 1.84 -13.49 -3.83
C TRP A 113 1.80 -12.13 -4.53
N ILE A 114 2.31 -11.07 -3.90
CA ILE A 114 2.45 -9.75 -4.54
C ILE A 114 3.36 -9.87 -5.76
N ASP A 115 4.53 -10.51 -5.62
CA ASP A 115 5.46 -10.72 -6.73
C ASP A 115 4.84 -11.55 -7.88
N ASP A 116 4.05 -12.58 -7.55
CA ASP A 116 3.40 -13.46 -8.52
C ASP A 116 2.24 -12.76 -9.25
N CYS A 117 1.57 -11.81 -8.60
CA CYS A 117 0.44 -11.06 -9.15
C CYS A 117 0.83 -9.76 -9.89
N GLY A 118 2.09 -9.33 -9.82
CA GLY A 118 2.64 -8.28 -10.69
C GLY A 118 3.26 -7.09 -9.97
#